data_AF-A0A026WFL0-F1
#
_entry.id   AF-A0A026WFL0-F1
#
_cell.length_a   1.000
_cell.length_b   1.000
_cell.length_c   1.000
_cell.angle_alpha   90.00
_cell.angle_beta   90.00
_cell.angle_gamma   90.00
#
_symmetry.space_group_name_H-M   'P 1'
#
loop_
_entity.id
_entity.type
_entity.pdbx_description
1 polymer ?
#
loop_
_entity_poly.entity_id
_entity_poly.type
_entity_poly.pdbx_seq_one_letter_code
_entity_poly.pdbx_strand_id
1 'polypeptide(L)'
;LLHDNALSHKTIAVRQFVGKKGIVMLDRPPYSPDLAPCDYFLFPKLKIAVKGTRYNDITDIEAAVTEVLNDISKQDLERSFEMLATRSQRYIDAEGAYFE
;
A
#
# COMPACT_ATOMS: atom_id res chain seq x y z
N LEU A 1 3.46 0.98 -11.39
CA LEU A 1 2.39 0.39 -10.56
C LEU A 1 3.01 -0.61 -9.61
N LEU A 2 2.80 -0.41 -8.31
CA LEU A 2 3.29 -1.27 -7.24
C LEU A 2 2.08 -1.86 -6.53
N HIS A 3 1.75 -3.12 -6.79
CA HIS A 3 0.66 -3.86 -6.12
C HIS A 3 1.12 -5.27 -5.77
N ASP A 4 0.33 -6.00 -4.97
CA ASP A 4 0.70 -7.32 -4.49
C ASP A 4 0.56 -8.39 -5.56
N ASN A 5 1.07 -9.57 -5.23
CA ASN A 5 1.12 -10.70 -6.15
C ASN A 5 -0.17 -11.54 -6.14
N ALA A 6 -1.28 -11.00 -5.62
CA ALA A 6 -2.57 -11.67 -5.65
C ALA A 6 -2.92 -12.15 -7.08
N LEU A 7 -3.56 -13.32 -7.16
CA LEU A 7 -3.86 -13.97 -8.44
C LEU A 7 -4.68 -13.06 -9.37
N SER A 8 -5.64 -12.32 -8.83
CA SER A 8 -6.45 -11.34 -9.55
C SER A 8 -5.59 -10.28 -10.26
N HIS A 9 -4.52 -9.82 -9.62
CA HIS A 9 -3.63 -8.79 -10.16
C HIS A 9 -2.61 -9.34 -11.18
N LYS A 10 -2.36 -10.64 -11.19
CA LYS A 10 -1.45 -11.30 -12.15
C LYS A 10 -2.12 -11.88 -13.39
N THR A 11 -3.44 -11.77 -13.50
CA THR A 11 -4.18 -12.28 -14.66
C THR A 11 -3.69 -11.64 -15.97
N ILE A 12 -3.82 -12.39 -17.06
CA ILE A 12 -3.45 -11.92 -18.41
C ILE A 12 -4.23 -10.65 -18.76
N ALA A 13 -5.52 -10.58 -18.41
CA ALA A 13 -6.37 -9.43 -18.67
C ALA A 13 -5.83 -8.16 -18.00
N VAL A 14 -5.45 -8.21 -16.71
CA VAL A 14 -4.86 -7.08 -16.00
C VAL A 14 -3.52 -6.68 -16.62
N ARG A 15 -2.63 -7.65 -16.90
CA ARG A 15 -1.33 -7.35 -17.52
C ARG A 15 -1.46 -6.68 -18.89
N GLN A 16 -2.37 -7.17 -19.72
CA GLN A 16 -2.66 -6.57 -21.03
C GLN A 16 -3.23 -5.17 -20.89
N PHE A 17 -4.16 -4.95 -19.95
CA PHE A 17 -4.73 -3.62 -19.72
C PHE A 17 -3.66 -2.63 -19.27
N VAL A 18 -2.84 -3.00 -18.28
CA VAL A 18 -1.78 -2.14 -17.74
C VAL A 18 -0.72 -1.84 -18.81
N GLY A 19 -0.32 -2.84 -19.61
CA GLY A 19 0.58 -2.66 -20.76
C GLY A 19 0.00 -1.73 -21.84
N LYS A 20 -1.28 -1.88 -22.19
CA LYS A 20 -1.97 -0.98 -23.13
C LYS A 20 -2.04 0.47 -22.63
N LYS A 21 -2.01 0.69 -21.31
CA LYS A 21 -1.97 2.02 -20.69
C LYS A 21 -0.55 2.58 -20.57
N GLY A 22 0.47 1.84 -20.99
CA GLY A 22 1.87 2.28 -20.90
C GLY A 22 2.40 2.35 -19.47
N ILE A 23 1.75 1.68 -18.52
CA ILE A 23 2.15 1.70 -17.11
C ILE A 23 3.15 0.56 -16.86
N VAL A 24 4.30 0.90 -16.30
CA VAL A 24 5.30 -0.09 -15.87
C VAL A 24 4.83 -0.77 -14.58
N MET A 25 4.72 -2.09 -14.57
CA MET A 25 4.54 -2.87 -13.33
C MET A 25 5.89 -3.12 -12.69
N LEU A 26 5.96 -2.89 -11.38
CA LEU A 26 7.14 -3.21 -10.59
C LEU A 26 6.98 -4.62 -10.01
N ASP A 27 8.01 -5.45 -10.17
CA ASP A 27 8.04 -6.78 -9.56
C ASP A 27 8.13 -6.67 -8.04
N ARG A 28 7.44 -7.59 -7.36
CA ARG A 28 7.43 -7.67 -5.90
C ARG A 28 7.80 -9.08 -5.44
N PRO A 29 8.62 -9.21 -4.39
CA PRO A 29 8.79 -10.50 -3.73
C PRO A 29 7.47 -10.99 -3.11
N PRO A 30 7.24 -12.32 -3.05
CA PRO A 30 6.09 -12.89 -2.35
C PRO A 30 6.09 -12.51 -0.86
N TYR A 31 4.90 -12.29 -0.30
CA TYR A 31 4.70 -12.08 1.15
C TYR A 31 5.55 -10.94 1.76
N SER A 32 5.76 -9.84 1.03
CA SER A 32 6.55 -8.70 1.51
C SER A 32 5.70 -7.45 1.75
N PRO A 33 4.82 -7.44 2.78
CA PRO A 33 4.04 -6.26 3.15
C PRO A 33 4.97 -5.09 3.54
N ASP A 34 6.18 -5.39 4.02
CA ASP A 34 7.19 -4.38 4.34
C ASP A 34 7.63 -3.53 3.14
N LEU A 35 7.38 -3.99 1.92
CA LEU A 35 7.72 -3.29 0.68
C LEU A 35 6.49 -2.68 0.00
N ALA A 36 5.37 -2.58 0.71
CA ALA A 36 4.13 -2.00 0.20
C ALA A 36 3.74 -0.76 1.02
N PRO A 37 3.79 0.45 0.44
CA PRO A 37 3.41 1.68 1.14
C PRO A 37 2.00 1.64 1.73
N CYS A 38 1.07 0.93 1.08
CA CYS A 38 -0.27 0.73 1.63
C CYS A 38 -0.24 -0.03 2.97
N ASP A 39 0.61 -1.04 3.10
CA ASP A 39 0.66 -1.92 4.26
C ASP A 39 1.42 -1.31 5.44
N TYR A 40 2.57 -0.66 5.20
CA TYR A 40 3.37 -0.08 6.29
C TYR A 40 3.00 1.37 6.65
N PHE A 41 2.32 2.11 5.78
CA PHE A 41 2.00 3.53 6.01
C PHE A 41 0.50 3.83 6.01
N LEU A 42 -0.23 3.48 4.94
CA LEU A 42 -1.63 3.90 4.79
C LEU A 42 -2.58 3.17 5.74
N PHE A 43 -2.60 1.83 5.68
CA PHE A 43 -3.51 1.03 6.49
C PHE A 43 -3.31 1.18 7.99
N PRO A 44 -2.08 1.34 8.54
CA PRO A 44 -1.90 1.67 9.95
C PRO A 44 -2.60 2.97 10.36
N LYS A 45 -2.49 4.04 9.56
CA LYS A 45 -3.18 5.32 9.83
C LYS A 45 -4.71 5.15 9.83
N LEU A 46 -5.24 4.48 8.81
CA LEU A 46 -6.68 4.21 8.71
C LEU A 46 -7.16 3.35 9.89
N LYS A 47 -6.43 2.27 10.20
CA LYS A 47 -6.76 1.37 11.32
C LYS A 47 -6.81 2.11 12.65
N ILE A 48 -5.85 3.00 12.92
CA ILE A 48 -5.83 3.79 14.15
C ILE A 48 -7.07 4.67 14.24
N ALA A 49 -7.42 5.35 13.14
CA ALA A 49 -8.56 6.27 13.12
C ALA A 49 -9.92 5.58 13.29
N VAL A 50 -10.10 4.39 12.72
CA VAL A 50 -11.37 3.65 12.83
C VAL A 50 -11.44 2.73 14.05
N LYS A 51 -10.33 2.59 14.80
CA LYS A 51 -10.23 1.62 15.91
C LYS A 51 -11.20 1.98 17.04
N GLY A 52 -12.01 1.01 17.45
CA GLY A 52 -12.89 1.14 18.62
C GLY A 52 -14.19 1.90 18.33
N THR A 53 -14.38 2.39 17.11
CA THR A 53 -15.60 3.07 16.70
C THR A 53 -16.58 2.07 16.07
N ARG A 54 -17.84 2.11 16.51
CA ARG A 54 -18.92 1.36 15.88
C ARG A 54 -19.67 2.29 14.95
N TYR A 55 -19.71 1.92 13.67
CA TYR A 55 -20.44 2.63 12.63
C TYR A 55 -21.79 1.94 12.39
N ASN A 56 -22.81 2.72 11.97
CA ASN A 56 -24.15 2.18 11.75
C ASN A 56 -24.30 1.60 10.35
N ASP A 57 -23.65 2.23 9.37
CA ASP A 57 -23.64 1.78 7.98
C ASP A 57 -22.28 2.03 7.28
N ILE A 58 -22.22 1.66 6.00
CA ILE A 58 -21.02 1.79 5.17
C ILE A 58 -20.71 3.27 4.87
N THR A 59 -21.73 4.12 4.73
CA THR A 59 -21.58 5.54 4.44
C THR A 59 -20.83 6.25 5.56
N ASP A 60 -21.14 5.90 6.81
CA ASP A 60 -20.43 6.42 7.98
C ASP A 60 -18.94 6.03 7.97
N ILE A 61 -18.62 4.80 7.55
CA ILE A 61 -17.24 4.30 7.42
C ILE A 61 -16.53 5.03 6.28
N GLU A 62 -17.18 5.18 5.12
CA GLU A 62 -16.62 5.88 3.97
C GLU A 62 -16.30 7.34 4.31
N ALA A 63 -17.19 8.03 5.03
CA ALA A 63 -16.98 9.40 5.49
C ALA A 63 -15.75 9.49 6.42
N ALA A 64 -15.66 8.62 7.43
CA ALA A 64 -14.54 8.60 8.36
C ALA A 64 -13.21 8.26 7.68
N VAL A 65 -13.19 7.28 6.78
CA VAL A 65 -11.99 6.94 6.00
C VAL A 65 -11.59 8.10 5.08
N THR A 66 -12.56 8.76 4.43
CA THR A 66 -12.31 9.90 3.54
C THR A 66 -11.71 11.08 4.29
N GLU A 67 -12.18 11.36 5.50
CA GLU A 67 -11.61 12.39 6.38
C GLU A 67 -10.13 12.11 6.65
N VAL A 68 -9.79 10.88 7.05
CA VAL A 68 -8.39 10.49 7.31
C VAL A 68 -7.53 10.60 6.05
N LEU A 69 -8.06 10.22 4.89
CA LEU A 69 -7.35 10.32 3.62
C LEU A 69 -7.07 11.78 3.23
N ASN A 70 -8.02 12.68 3.44
CA ASN A 70 -7.87 14.12 3.16
C ASN A 70 -6.85 14.78 4.10
N ASP A 71 -6.70 14.26 5.31
CA ASP A 71 -5.72 14.74 6.30
C ASP A 71 -4.28 14.27 6.00
N ILE A 72 -4.09 13.32 5.08
CA ILE A 72 -2.74 12.91 4.68
C ILE A 72 -2.10 14.02 3.84
N SER A 73 -1.10 14.67 4.43
CA SER A 73 -0.36 15.71 3.73
C SER A 73 0.44 15.16 2.55
N LYS A 74 0.70 16.02 1.56
CA LYS A 74 1.61 15.70 0.44
C LYS A 74 2.98 15.24 0.95
N GLN A 75 3.49 15.87 2.01
CA GLN A 75 4.78 15.54 2.60
C GLN A 75 4.79 14.15 3.24
N ASP A 76 3.71 13.76 3.90
CA ASP A 76 3.58 12.40 4.46
C ASP A 76 3.54 11.35 3.36
N LEU A 77 2.82 11.62 2.26
CA LEU A 77 2.80 10.75 1.10
C LEU A 77 4.19 10.62 0.47
N GLU A 78 4.88 11.73 0.21
CA GLU A 78 6.25 11.74 -0.34
C GLU A 78 7.21 10.95 0.56
N ARG A 79 7.18 11.20 1.86
CA ARG A 79 7.98 10.47 2.84
C ARG A 79 7.67 8.98 2.84
N SER A 80 6.41 8.58 2.64
CA SER A 80 6.05 7.16 2.53
C SER A 80 6.76 6.47 1.35
N PHE A 81 6.95 7.17 0.23
CA PHE A 81 7.69 6.67 -0.92
C PHE A 81 9.21 6.71 -0.71
N GLU A 82 9.74 7.71 0.00
CA GLU A 82 11.15 7.71 0.40
C GLU A 82 11.48 6.52 1.33
N MET A 83 10.57 6.20 2.26
CA MET A 83 10.68 5.02 3.10
C MET A 83 10.75 3.73 2.30
N LEU A 84 10.12 3.65 1.12
CA LEU A 84 10.18 2.45 0.28
C LEU A 84 11.64 2.13 -0.10
N ALA A 85 12.43 3.13 -0.47
CA ALA A 85 13.83 2.93 -0.82
C ALA A 85 14.65 2.40 0.38
N THR A 86 14.48 3.01 1.55
CA THR A 86 15.15 2.56 2.77
C THR A 86 14.73 1.15 3.20
N ARG A 87 13.43 0.83 3.09
CA ARG A 87 12.88 -0.50 3.40
C ARG A 87 13.36 -1.54 2.39
N SER A 88 13.47 -1.20 1.10
CA SER A 88 14.08 -2.07 0.09
C SER A 88 15.54 -2.37 0.40
N GLN A 89 16.32 -1.39 0.87
CA GLN A 89 17.70 -1.64 1.28
C GLN A 89 17.76 -2.60 2.48
N ARG A 90 16.92 -2.39 3.50
CA ARG A 90 16.83 -3.31 4.64
C ARG A 90 16.46 -4.73 4.24
N TYR A 91 15.55 -4.89 3.29
CA TYR A 91 15.19 -6.20 2.75
C TYR A 91 16.39 -6.91 2.10
N ILE A 92 17.22 -6.16 1.36
CA ILE A 92 18.45 -6.67 0.75
C ILE A 92 19.46 -7.06 1.82
N ASP A 93 19.69 -6.17 2.79
CA ASP A 93 20.63 -6.40 3.90
C ASP A 93 20.23 -7.58 4.79
N ALA A 94 18.92 -7.85 4.89
CA ALA A 94 18.34 -8.99 5.59
C ALA A 94 18.28 -10.27 4.73
N GLU A 95 18.88 -10.29 3.54
CA GLU A 95 18.88 -11.42 2.60
C GLU A 95 17.47 -11.94 2.29
N GLY A 96 16.49 -11.02 2.24
CA GLY A 96 15.10 -11.32 1.97
C GLY A 96 14.27 -11.76 3.18
N ALA A 97 14.83 -11.73 4.39
CA ALA A 97 14.09 -11.93 5.64
C ALA A 97 13.25 -10.69 6.01
N TYR A 98 12.28 -10.89 6.90
CA TYR A 98 11.51 -9.81 7.51
C TYR A 98 12.39 -8.94 8.41
N PHE A 99 12.03 -7.67 8.53
CA PHE A 99 12.75 -6.68 9.32
C PHE A 99 11.78 -5.70 9.99
N GLU A 100 12.24 -5.04 11.06
CA GLU A 100 11.54 -3.94 11.72
C GLU A 100 11.91 -2.58 11.09
#